data_AF-R4YNV5-F1
#
_entry.id   AF-R4YNV5-F1
#
_cell.length_a   1.000
_cell.length_b   1.000
_cell.length_c   1.000
_cell.angle_alpha   90.00
_cell.angle_beta   90.00
_cell.angle_gamma   90.00
#
_symmetry.space_group_name_H-M   'P 1'
#
loop_
_entity.id
_entity.type
_entity.pdbx_description
1 polymer ?
#
loop_
_entity_poly.entity_id
_entity_poly.type
_entity_poly.pdbx_seq_one_letter_code
_entity_poly.pdbx_strand_id
1 'polypeptide(L)' 'MNYLLTAALFASCFIVTACDSNLSRLDGSDLRERAYRCANEMNMTTAEIQVCKNIQRECQRRQDAGRFEC' A
#
# COMPACT_ATOMS: atom_id res chain seq x y z
N MET A 1 -17.98 -0.15 35.71
CA MET A 1 -18.50 0.53 34.50
C MET A 1 -17.41 1.19 33.65
N ASN A 2 -16.24 1.52 34.20
CA ASN A 2 -15.16 2.22 33.47
C ASN A 2 -14.30 1.32 32.56
N TYR A 3 -14.33 0.00 32.76
CA TYR A 3 -13.54 -0.98 31.98
C TYR A 3 -14.15 -1.27 30.60
N LEU A 4 -15.46 -1.05 30.45
CA LEU A 4 -16.18 -1.28 29.18
C LEU A 4 -15.85 -0.19 28.14
N LEU A 5 -15.76 1.06 28.59
CA LEU A 5 -15.37 2.20 27.75
C LEU A 5 -13.92 2.11 27.28
N THR A 6 -13.02 1.64 28.15
CA THR A 6 -11.61 1.43 27.81
C THR A 6 -11.42 0.25 26.85
N ALA A 7 -12.15 -0.85 27.03
CA ALA A 7 -12.13 -1.96 26.07
C ALA A 7 -12.64 -1.56 24.67
N ALA A 8 -13.69 -0.72 24.61
CA ALA A 8 -14.25 -0.23 23.34
C ALA A 8 -13.28 0.69 22.57
N LEU A 9 -12.48 1.50 23.30
CA LEU A 9 -11.46 2.38 22.71
C LEU A 9 -10.27 1.63 22.10
N PHE A 10 -9.87 0.49 22.68
CA PHE A 10 -8.80 -0.33 22.12
C PHE A 10 -9.24 -1.16 20.89
N ALA A 11 -10.52 -1.52 20.80
CA ALA A 11 -11.04 -2.31 19.68
C ALA A 11 -11.09 -1.53 18.35
N SER A 12 -11.22 -0.20 18.39
CA SER A 12 -11.34 0.63 17.18
C SER A 12 -10.01 0.84 16.43
N CYS A 13 -8.86 0.62 17.08
CA CYS A 13 -7.55 0.80 16.46
C CYS A 13 -7.17 -0.29 15.45
N PHE A 14 -7.87 -1.44 15.44
CA PHE A 14 -7.54 -2.56 14.56
C PHE A 14 -8.24 -2.52 13.20
N ILE A 15 -9.16 -1.59 12.96
CA ILE A 15 -10.00 -1.58 11.74
C ILE A 15 -9.31 -0.85 10.57
N VAL A 16 -8.10 -0.31 10.74
CA VAL A 16 -7.35 0.38 9.67
C VAL A 16 -6.39 -0.57 8.94
N THR A 17 -6.70 -1.86 8.87
CA THR A 17 -5.91 -2.79 8.05
C THR A 17 -6.56 -2.97 6.68
N ALA A 18 -5.89 -2.45 5.66
CA ALA A 18 -6.19 -2.57 4.23
C ALA A 18 -7.38 -1.75 3.73
N CYS A 19 -7.18 -0.45 3.52
CA CYS A 19 -7.78 0.20 2.36
C CYS A 19 -7.29 -0.57 1.12
N ASP A 20 -8.20 -1.31 0.48
CA ASP A 20 -7.96 -2.02 -0.77
C ASP A 20 -7.39 -1.02 -1.79
N SER A 21 -6.08 -1.05 -1.98
CA SER A 21 -5.46 -0.17 -2.94
C SER A 21 -5.81 -0.70 -4.33
N ASN A 22 -6.45 0.13 -5.15
CA ASN A 22 -6.78 -0.14 -6.56
C ASN A 22 -5.57 -0.64 -7.41
N LEU A 23 -4.38 -0.69 -6.83
CA LEU A 23 -3.15 -1.26 -7.39
C LEU A 23 -3.24 -2.76 -7.70
N SER A 24 -4.05 -3.52 -6.96
CA SER A 24 -4.26 -4.95 -7.23
C SER A 24 -4.90 -5.21 -8.60
N ARG A 25 -5.61 -4.20 -9.14
CA ARG A 25 -6.28 -4.23 -10.45
C ARG A 25 -5.43 -3.64 -11.58
N LEU A 26 -4.28 -3.05 -11.27
CA LEU A 26 -3.37 -2.55 -12.30
C LEU A 26 -2.86 -3.70 -13.15
N ASP A 27 -2.80 -3.49 -14.46
CA ASP A 27 -2.08 -4.40 -15.33
C ASP A 27 -0.59 -4.43 -14.94
N GLY A 28 0.08 -5.55 -15.25
CA GLY A 28 1.51 -5.72 -14.96
C GLY A 28 2.37 -4.64 -15.64
N SER A 29 2.01 -4.22 -16.86
CA SER A 29 2.74 -3.19 -17.59
C SER A 29 2.63 -1.81 -16.92
N ASP A 30 1.41 -1.42 -16.51
CA ASP A 30 1.15 -0.18 -15.78
C ASP A 30 1.85 -0.16 -14.42
N LEU A 31 1.84 -1.30 -13.71
CA LEU A 31 2.52 -1.42 -12.43
C LEU A 31 4.03 -1.23 -12.59
N ARG A 32 4.62 -1.85 -13.60
CA ARG A 32 6.04 -1.72 -13.94
C ARG A 32 6.44 -0.29 -14.28
N GLU A 33 5.65 0.39 -15.11
CA GLU A 33 5.90 1.79 -15.49
C GLU A 33 5.88 2.70 -14.26
N ARG A 34 4.87 2.54 -13.40
CA ARG A 34 4.75 3.33 -12.17
C ARG A 34 5.88 3.02 -11.18
N ALA A 35 6.28 1.76 -11.06
CA ALA A 35 7.41 1.35 -10.23
C ALA A 35 8.72 1.98 -10.73
N TYR A 36 8.95 1.98 -12.05
CA TYR A 36 10.10 2.64 -12.67
C TYR A 36 10.09 4.15 -12.41
N ARG A 37 8.96 4.83 -12.58
CA ARG A 37 8.85 6.27 -12.27
C ARG A 37 9.19 6.54 -10.81
N CYS A 38 8.65 5.74 -9.90
CA CYS A 38 8.95 5.85 -8.47
C CYS A 38 10.43 5.63 -8.13
N ALA A 39 11.18 4.87 -8.93
CA ALA A 39 12.61 4.65 -8.73
C ALA A 39 13.49 5.79 -9.26
N ASN A 40 12.99 6.58 -10.22
CA ASN A 40 13.78 7.58 -10.94
C ASN A 40 13.39 9.04 -10.62
N GLU A 41 12.21 9.27 -10.03
CA GLU A 41 11.78 10.63 -9.66
C GLU A 41 12.55 11.12 -8.43
N MET A 42 13.22 12.27 -8.55
CA MET A 42 14.04 12.83 -7.48
C MET A 42 13.28 13.79 -6.57
N ASN A 43 12.18 14.39 -7.07
CA ASN A 43 11.43 15.42 -6.35
C ASN A 43 9.95 15.01 -6.22
N MET A 44 9.66 14.20 -5.21
CA MET A 44 8.29 13.77 -4.91
C MET A 44 7.70 14.56 -3.74
N THR A 45 6.43 14.92 -3.84
CA THR A 45 5.62 15.35 -2.72
C THR A 45 5.44 14.21 -1.70
N THR A 46 5.05 14.54 -0.47
CA THR A 46 4.76 13.53 0.56
C THR A 46 3.66 12.55 0.13
N ALA A 47 2.67 13.02 -0.63
CA ALA A 47 1.60 12.18 -1.17
C ALA A 47 2.14 11.19 -2.21
N GLU A 48 3.00 11.63 -3.12
CA GLU A 48 3.62 10.78 -4.13
C GLU A 48 4.54 9.72 -3.52
N ILE A 49 5.31 10.08 -2.49
CA ILE A 49 6.11 9.11 -1.73
C ILE A 49 5.21 8.00 -1.17
N GLN A 50 4.05 8.35 -0.63
CA GLN A 50 3.12 7.36 -0.08
C GLN A 50 2.52 6.47 -1.20
N VAL A 51 2.22 7.03 -2.35
CA VAL A 51 1.80 6.26 -3.54
C VAL A 51 2.90 5.29 -3.96
N CYS A 52 4.16 5.74 -4.04
CA CYS A 52 5.28 4.89 -4.40
C CYS A 52 5.51 3.75 -3.40
N LYS A 53 5.34 4.00 -2.10
CA LYS A 53 5.35 2.92 -1.08
C LYS A 53 4.25 1.90 -1.32
N ASN A 54 3.07 2.31 -1.80
CA ASN A 54 1.98 1.38 -2.11
C ASN A 54 2.30 0.57 -3.37
N ILE A 55 2.88 1.19 -4.40
CA ILE A 55 3.34 0.51 -5.63
C ILE A 55 4.37 -0.58 -5.28
N GLN A 56 5.38 -0.24 -4.48
CA GLN A 56 6.40 -1.21 -4.07
C GLN A 56 5.81 -2.37 -3.24
N ARG A 57 4.83 -2.09 -2.38
CA ARG A 57 4.11 -3.14 -1.64
C ARG A 57 3.32 -4.08 -2.56
N GLU A 58 2.68 -3.55 -3.59
CA GLU A 58 1.99 -4.37 -4.58
C GLU A 58 2.97 -5.21 -5.41
N CYS A 59 4.12 -4.63 -5.81
CA CYS A 59 5.19 -5.38 -6.46
C CYS A 59 5.67 -6.56 -5.60
N GLN A 60 5.97 -6.32 -4.31
CA GLN A 60 6.37 -7.39 -3.39
C GLN A 60 5.29 -8.46 -3.28
N ARG A 61 4.02 -8.07 -3.09
CA ARG A 61 2.89 -9.01 -3.02
C ARG A 61 2.78 -9.88 -4.27
N ARG A 62 3.04 -9.33 -5.46
CA ARG A 62 3.05 -10.08 -6.72
C ARG A 62 4.24 -11.04 -6.79
N GLN A 63 5.43 -10.61 -6.40
CA GLN A 63 6.62 -11.45 -6.34
C GLN A 63 6.46 -12.62 -5.37
N ASP A 64 5.88 -12.38 -4.19
CA ASP A 64 5.54 -13.42 -3.21
C ASP A 64 4.54 -14.44 -3.78
N ALA A 65 3.70 -14.00 -4.73
CA ALA A 65 2.76 -14.84 -5.48
C ALA A 65 3.35 -15.40 -6.80
N GLY A 66 4.66 -15.27 -7.04
CA GLY A 66 5.36 -15.79 -8.22
C GLY A 66 5.21 -14.95 -9.50
N ARG A 67 4.71 -13.72 -9.41
CA ARG A 67 4.56 -12.78 -10.55
C ARG A 67 5.61 -11.66 -10.47
N PHE A 68 6.54 -11.65 -11.41
CA PHE A 68 7.68 -10.71 -11.46
C PHE A 68 7.45 -9.63 -12.52
N GLU A 69 6.39 -8.83 -12.33
CA GLU A 69 5.96 -7.79 -13.27
C GLU A 69 6.56 -6.42 -12.94
N CYS A 70 7.17 -6.29 -11.76
CA CYS A 70 8.12 -5.25 -11.39
C CYS A 70 9.51 -5.89 -11.33
#